data_AF-A0A524CV20-F1
#
_entry.id   AF-A0A524CV20-F1
#
_cell.length_a   1.000
_cell.length_b   1.000
_cell.length_c   1.000
_cell.angle_alpha   90.00
_cell.angle_beta   90.00
_cell.angle_gamma   90.00
#
_symmetry.space_group_name_H-M   'P 1'
#
loop_
_entity.id
_entity.type
_entity.pdbx_description
1 polymer ?
#
loop_
_entity_poly.entity_id
_entity_poly.type
_entity_poly.pdbx_seq_one_letter_code
_entity_poly.pdbx_strand_id
1 'polypeptide(L)'
;MAKFRADHYLTAEFTEPPDTREVGEKVLSALRELPELKDLAIVNRRMEGVSWSEILGRIDVPAGSKAFWAMIKKNKDDREPYHLFIRFDMNSEAETIKEARAKVKSWIESKVVPKIKENAPVKKIDVLQPDQVYKPTLN
;
A
#
# COMPACT_ATOMS: atom_id res chain seq x y z
N MET A 1 1.50 0.04 -27.08
CA MET A 1 2.21 0.82 -26.03
C MET A 1 3.19 -0.10 -25.33
N ALA A 2 4.33 0.44 -24.86
CA ALA A 2 5.29 -0.36 -24.12
C ALA A 2 4.76 -0.64 -22.71
N LYS A 3 5.17 -1.78 -22.14
CA LYS A 3 4.85 -2.17 -20.75
C LYS A 3 6.03 -1.83 -19.87
N PHE A 4 5.80 -1.01 -18.85
CA PHE A 4 6.83 -0.64 -17.89
C PHE A 4 6.46 -1.12 -16.49
N ARG A 5 7.46 -1.57 -15.73
CA ARG A 5 7.32 -1.79 -14.29
C ARG A 5 7.13 -0.45 -13.59
N ALA A 6 6.05 -0.33 -12.83
CA ALA A 6 5.58 0.93 -12.27
C ALA A 6 5.18 0.78 -10.80
N ASP A 7 5.98 0.03 -10.03
CA ASP A 7 5.76 -0.21 -8.61
C ASP A 7 5.66 1.09 -7.81
N HIS A 8 4.71 1.11 -6.87
CA HIS A 8 4.52 2.20 -5.93
C HIS A 8 4.21 1.67 -4.54
N TYR A 9 4.49 2.49 -3.54
CA TYR A 9 4.14 2.25 -2.16
C TYR A 9 3.20 3.32 -1.66
N LEU A 10 2.37 2.95 -0.69
CA LEU A 10 1.56 3.86 0.10
C LEU A 10 1.90 3.65 1.57
N THR A 11 2.25 4.72 2.25
CA THR A 11 2.47 4.71 3.70
C THR A 11 1.45 5.60 4.38
N ALA A 12 0.89 5.16 5.50
CA ALA A 12 0.02 5.99 6.31
C ALA A 12 0.39 5.96 7.79
N GLU A 13 0.42 7.14 8.39
CA GLU A 13 0.42 7.35 9.83
C GLU A 13 -1.02 7.54 10.29
N PHE A 14 -1.40 6.81 11.33
CA PHE A 14 -2.71 6.97 11.99
C PHE A 14 -2.62 7.93 13.17
N THR A 15 -3.75 8.52 13.54
CA THR A 15 -3.85 9.49 14.65
C THR A 15 -3.45 8.87 15.99
N GLU A 16 -3.79 7.60 16.19
CA GLU A 16 -3.47 6.82 17.38
C GLU A 16 -2.92 5.44 16.97
N PRO A 17 -2.15 4.76 17.85
CA PRO A 17 -1.72 3.40 17.61
C PRO A 17 -2.93 2.48 17.36
N PRO A 18 -3.01 1.78 16.22
CA PRO A 18 -4.20 1.01 15.86
C PRO A 18 -4.32 -0.29 16.66
N ASP A 19 -5.57 -0.75 16.86
CA ASP A 19 -5.83 -2.19 16.91
C ASP A 19 -5.62 -2.74 15.50
N THR A 20 -4.55 -3.51 15.32
CA THR A 20 -4.12 -3.96 13.99
C THR A 20 -5.15 -4.89 13.34
N ARG A 21 -5.94 -5.62 14.14
CA ARG A 21 -6.96 -6.53 13.60
C ARG A 21 -8.17 -5.74 13.13
N GLU A 22 -8.70 -4.87 13.97
CA GLU A 22 -9.87 -4.04 13.62
C GLU A 22 -9.57 -3.15 12.41
N VAL A 23 -8.46 -2.43 12.45
CA VAL A 23 -8.06 -1.55 11.34
C VAL A 23 -7.70 -2.36 10.10
N GLY A 24 -7.09 -3.53 10.26
CA GLY A 24 -6.82 -4.45 9.16
C GLY A 24 -8.09 -4.85 8.41
N GLU A 25 -9.17 -5.20 9.12
CA GLU A 25 -10.46 -5.53 8.49
C GLU A 25 -11.09 -4.32 7.78
N LYS A 26 -11.01 -3.11 8.37
CA LYS A 26 -11.50 -1.88 7.73
C LYS A 26 -10.73 -1.58 6.43
N VAL A 27 -9.40 -1.70 6.48
CA VAL A 27 -8.54 -1.51 5.30
C VAL A 27 -8.85 -2.58 4.25
N LEU A 28 -9.00 -3.86 4.64
CA LEU A 28 -9.38 -4.94 3.73
C LEU A 28 -10.72 -4.64 3.04
N SER A 29 -11.73 -4.22 3.81
CA SER A 29 -13.05 -3.87 3.27
C SER A 29 -12.95 -2.74 2.25
N ALA A 30 -12.23 -1.66 2.58
CA ALA A 30 -12.00 -0.53 1.69
C ALA A 30 -11.30 -0.94 0.39
N LEU A 31 -10.32 -1.84 0.47
CA LEU A 31 -9.58 -2.34 -0.69
C LEU A 31 -10.43 -3.27 -1.57
N ARG A 32 -11.38 -4.03 -1.00
CA ARG A 32 -12.30 -4.89 -1.75
C ARG A 32 -13.27 -4.12 -2.64
N GLU A 33 -13.50 -2.84 -2.38
CA GLU A 33 -14.29 -1.98 -3.24
C GLU A 33 -13.57 -1.62 -4.56
N LEU A 34 -12.27 -1.87 -4.64
CA LEU A 34 -11.47 -1.60 -5.85
C LEU A 34 -11.51 -2.81 -6.78
N PRO A 35 -12.13 -2.71 -7.97
CA PRO A 35 -12.28 -3.85 -8.86
C PRO A 35 -10.95 -4.40 -9.38
N GLU A 36 -9.90 -3.60 -9.43
CA GLU A 36 -8.55 -4.04 -9.82
C GLU A 36 -7.87 -4.90 -8.76
N LEU A 37 -8.30 -4.86 -7.50
CA LEU A 37 -7.74 -5.69 -6.43
C LEU A 37 -8.56 -6.98 -6.28
N LYS A 38 -7.91 -8.12 -6.50
CA LYS A 38 -8.55 -9.44 -6.47
C LYS A 38 -7.91 -10.33 -5.41
N ASP A 39 -8.67 -11.34 -5.00
CA ASP A 39 -8.23 -12.42 -4.10
C ASP A 39 -7.61 -11.90 -2.80
N LEU A 40 -8.19 -10.80 -2.28
CA LEU A 40 -7.72 -10.16 -1.05
C LEU A 40 -8.04 -11.01 0.18
N ALA A 41 -6.99 -11.38 0.90
CA ALA A 41 -7.05 -12.12 2.16
C ALA A 41 -6.21 -11.43 3.24
N ILE A 42 -6.68 -11.48 4.48
CA ILE A 42 -5.95 -10.95 5.64
C ILE A 42 -5.41 -12.08 6.50
N VAL A 43 -4.18 -11.91 6.98
CA VAL A 43 -3.52 -12.81 7.92
C VAL A 43 -3.05 -12.00 9.11
N ASN A 44 -3.40 -12.44 10.32
CA ASN A 44 -2.91 -11.84 11.54
C ASN A 44 -1.66 -12.59 12.00
N ARG A 45 -0.58 -11.86 12.26
CA ARG A 45 0.72 -12.39 12.69
C ARG A 45 1.04 -11.92 14.10
N ARG A 46 1.74 -12.77 14.85
CA ARG A 46 2.26 -12.44 16.18
C ARG A 46 3.61 -13.11 16.38
N MET A 47 4.61 -12.35 16.82
CA MET A 47 5.96 -12.84 17.11
C MET A 47 6.57 -12.00 18.23
N GLU A 48 7.15 -12.64 19.24
CA GLU A 48 7.87 -11.95 20.34
C GLU A 48 7.11 -10.77 20.98
N GLY A 49 5.79 -10.92 21.15
CA GLY A 49 4.94 -9.88 21.73
C GLY A 49 4.53 -8.76 20.74
N VAL A 50 5.07 -8.75 19.53
CA VAL A 50 4.66 -7.86 18.43
C VAL A 50 3.56 -8.53 17.62
N SER A 51 2.49 -7.79 17.30
CA SER A 51 1.42 -8.25 16.41
C SER A 51 1.22 -7.28 15.25
N TRP A 52 0.92 -7.83 14.08
CA TRP A 52 0.59 -7.08 12.88
C TRP A 52 -0.39 -7.84 12.01
N SER A 53 -1.03 -7.13 11.09
CA SER A 53 -1.95 -7.71 10.10
C SER A 53 -1.36 -7.53 8.71
N GLU A 54 -1.42 -8.56 7.90
CA GLU A 54 -0.97 -8.55 6.50
C GLU A 54 -2.17 -8.76 5.60
N ILE A 55 -2.30 -7.96 4.55
CA ILE A 55 -3.28 -8.20 3.48
C ILE A 55 -2.51 -8.60 2.24
N LEU A 56 -2.86 -9.75 1.67
CA LEU A 56 -2.27 -10.32 0.47
C LEU A 56 -3.33 -10.36 -0.62
N GLY A 57 -2.90 -10.21 -1.87
CA GLY A 57 -3.76 -10.49 -3.02
C GLY A 57 -3.06 -10.17 -4.33
N ARG A 58 -3.86 -9.89 -5.36
CA ARG A 58 -3.35 -9.54 -6.68
C ARG A 58 -3.94 -8.24 -7.21
N ILE A 59 -3.16 -7.56 -8.04
CA ILE A 59 -3.58 -6.40 -8.81
C ILE A 59 -3.80 -6.88 -10.24
N ASP A 60 -5.03 -6.80 -10.72
CA ASP A 60 -5.42 -7.19 -12.06
C ASP A 60 -5.69 -5.95 -12.91
N VAL A 61 -4.78 -5.68 -13.85
CA VAL A 61 -4.80 -4.50 -14.74
C VAL A 61 -4.47 -4.91 -16.17
N PRO A 62 -4.82 -4.10 -17.19
CA PRO A 62 -4.58 -4.45 -18.59
C PRO A 62 -3.12 -4.81 -18.92
N ALA A 63 -2.16 -4.22 -18.20
CA ALA A 63 -0.73 -4.51 -18.38
C ALA A 63 -0.31 -5.92 -17.90
N GLY A 64 -1.20 -6.64 -17.21
CA GLY A 64 -1.01 -7.99 -16.66
C GLY A 64 -1.18 -8.01 -15.13
N SER A 65 -1.55 -9.16 -14.59
CA SER A 65 -1.76 -9.32 -13.14
C SER A 65 -0.45 -9.45 -12.38
N LYS A 66 -0.36 -8.80 -11.21
CA LYS A 66 0.82 -8.78 -10.33
C LYS A 66 0.40 -8.80 -8.85
N ALA A 67 1.36 -8.64 -7.94
CA ALA A 67 1.14 -8.83 -6.51
C ALA A 67 0.68 -7.55 -5.79
N PHE A 68 -0.20 -7.75 -4.81
CA PHE A 68 -0.60 -6.75 -3.84
C PHE A 68 -0.20 -7.21 -2.44
N TRP A 69 0.38 -6.33 -1.64
CA TRP A 69 0.66 -6.61 -0.24
C TRP A 69 0.47 -5.37 0.62
N ALA A 70 -0.16 -5.52 1.78
CA ALA A 70 -0.22 -4.48 2.81
C ALA A 70 0.17 -5.05 4.17
N MET A 71 0.69 -4.17 5.03
CA MET A 71 1.05 -4.45 6.41
C MET A 71 0.50 -3.35 7.31
N ILE A 72 -0.17 -3.75 8.40
CA ILE A 72 -0.69 -2.88 9.44
C ILE A 72 -0.02 -3.27 10.75
N LYS A 73 0.76 -2.35 11.31
CA LYS A 73 1.47 -2.53 12.58
C LYS A 73 1.09 -1.44 13.58
N LYS A 74 1.18 -1.77 14.87
CA LYS A 74 0.87 -0.85 15.95
C LYS A 74 1.94 0.23 16.15
N ASN A 75 3.20 -0.21 16.13
CA ASN A 75 4.34 0.65 16.44
C ASN A 75 4.99 1.15 15.15
N LYS A 76 5.44 2.40 15.18
CA LYS A 76 6.28 3.03 14.14
C LYS A 76 7.59 3.51 14.77
N ASP A 77 8.61 3.66 13.96
CA ASP A 77 9.92 4.17 14.37
C ASP A 77 10.50 5.10 13.28
N ASP A 78 11.71 5.61 13.47
CA ASP A 78 12.33 6.55 12.53
C ASP A 78 12.60 5.94 11.15
N ARG A 79 12.78 4.61 11.06
CA ARG A 79 13.01 3.89 9.80
C ARG A 79 11.70 3.59 9.09
N GLU A 80 10.68 3.24 9.87
CA GLU A 80 9.34 2.92 9.41
C GLU A 80 8.30 3.81 10.12
N PRO A 81 8.21 5.11 9.74
CA PRO A 81 7.38 6.11 10.42
C PRO A 81 5.88 6.00 10.04
N TYR A 82 5.38 4.79 9.85
CA TYR A 82 4.02 4.49 9.40
C TYR A 82 3.40 3.34 10.19
N HIS A 83 2.07 3.35 10.28
CA HIS A 83 1.29 2.22 10.81
C HIS A 83 0.82 1.31 9.67
N LEU A 84 0.50 1.87 8.51
CA LEU A 84 0.11 1.15 7.31
C LEU A 84 1.16 1.31 6.22
N PHE A 85 1.54 0.20 5.62
CA PHE A 85 2.34 0.14 4.40
C PHE A 85 1.60 -0.69 3.37
N ILE A 86 1.53 -0.23 2.12
CA ILE A 86 1.00 -0.99 1.00
C ILE A 86 2.01 -0.96 -0.14
N ARG A 87 2.31 -2.13 -0.71
CA ARG A 87 3.06 -2.30 -1.94
C ARG A 87 2.13 -2.68 -3.09
N PHE A 88 2.19 -1.86 -4.13
CA PHE A 88 1.58 -2.12 -5.42
C PHE A 88 2.68 -2.56 -6.38
N ASP A 89 2.88 -3.88 -6.53
CA ASP A 89 3.73 -4.43 -7.57
C ASP A 89 2.87 -4.53 -8.83
N MET A 90 3.13 -3.68 -9.83
CA MET A 90 2.32 -3.67 -11.04
C MET A 90 3.05 -3.06 -12.24
N ASN A 91 2.59 -3.44 -13.43
CA ASN A 91 3.00 -2.81 -14.66
C ASN A 91 1.96 -1.77 -15.09
N SER A 92 2.40 -0.82 -15.91
CA SER A 92 1.49 0.08 -16.63
C SER A 92 1.94 0.26 -18.08
N GLU A 93 0.97 0.41 -18.96
CA GLU A 93 1.19 0.74 -20.36
C GLU A 93 1.25 2.27 -20.53
N ALA A 94 2.32 2.74 -21.19
CA ALA A 94 2.55 4.14 -21.54
C ALA A 94 3.58 4.25 -22.69
N GLU A 95 3.90 5.48 -23.13
CA GLU A 95 4.99 5.72 -24.09
C GLU A 95 6.35 5.74 -23.38
N THR A 96 6.39 6.26 -22.15
CA THR A 96 7.61 6.32 -21.33
C THR A 96 7.42 5.70 -19.93
N ILE A 97 8.52 5.28 -19.29
CA ILE A 97 8.50 4.80 -17.90
C ILE A 97 7.99 5.88 -16.92
N LYS A 98 8.28 7.14 -17.20
CA LYS A 98 7.86 8.27 -16.35
C LYS A 98 6.34 8.43 -16.37
N GLU A 99 5.72 8.35 -17.54
CA GLU A 99 4.27 8.35 -17.68
C GLU A 99 3.63 7.13 -17.04
N ALA A 100 4.19 5.93 -17.25
CA ALA A 100 3.67 4.71 -16.62
C ALA A 100 3.62 4.85 -15.09
N ARG A 101 4.68 5.39 -14.48
CA ARG A 101 4.73 5.64 -13.04
C ARG A 101 3.77 6.73 -12.59
N ALA A 102 3.69 7.85 -13.33
CA ALA A 102 2.75 8.92 -13.03
C ALA A 102 1.29 8.45 -13.08
N LYS A 103 0.95 7.57 -14.04
CA LYS A 103 -0.37 6.97 -14.18
C LYS A 103 -0.72 6.07 -12.99
N VAL A 104 0.20 5.21 -12.56
CA VAL A 104 -0.01 4.38 -11.35
C VAL A 104 -0.17 5.25 -10.11
N LYS A 105 0.73 6.23 -9.91
CA LYS A 105 0.63 7.17 -8.79
C LYS A 105 -0.73 7.87 -8.75
N SER A 106 -1.18 8.41 -9.89
CA SER A 106 -2.47 9.10 -10.00
C SER A 106 -3.65 8.17 -9.71
N TRP A 107 -3.59 6.91 -10.15
CA TRP A 107 -4.60 5.91 -9.80
C TRP A 107 -4.62 5.63 -8.29
N ILE A 108 -3.47 5.45 -7.64
CA ILE A 108 -3.40 5.26 -6.17
C ILE A 108 -3.98 6.47 -5.44
N GLU A 109 -3.56 7.69 -5.81
CA GLU A 109 -4.00 8.94 -5.17
C GLU A 109 -5.50 9.21 -5.36
N SER A 110 -6.08 8.85 -6.51
CA SER A 110 -7.48 9.13 -6.83
C SER A 110 -8.45 8.02 -6.44
N LYS A 111 -7.99 6.77 -6.34
CA LYS A 111 -8.85 5.60 -6.07
C LYS A 111 -8.58 4.97 -4.71
N VAL A 112 -7.32 4.76 -4.36
CA VAL A 112 -6.95 4.03 -3.13
C VAL A 112 -6.94 4.95 -1.92
N VAL A 113 -6.26 6.10 -2.02
CA VAL A 113 -6.10 7.04 -0.90
C VAL A 113 -7.44 7.49 -0.31
N PRO A 114 -8.47 7.85 -1.10
CA PRO A 114 -9.78 8.22 -0.54
C PRO A 114 -10.41 7.07 0.26
N LYS A 115 -10.35 5.84 -0.27
CA LYS A 115 -10.91 4.65 0.39
C LYS A 115 -10.25 4.36 1.73
N ILE A 116 -8.93 4.52 1.81
CA ILE A 116 -8.21 4.37 3.09
C ILE A 116 -8.58 5.48 4.07
N LYS A 117 -8.65 6.75 3.62
CA LYS A 117 -9.02 7.88 4.49
C LYS A 117 -10.45 7.79 5.03
N GLU A 118 -11.38 7.26 4.25
CA GLU A 118 -12.78 7.08 4.65
C GLU A 118 -12.95 5.99 5.72
N ASN A 119 -12.04 4.99 5.76
CA ASN A 119 -12.20 3.78 6.58
C ASN A 119 -11.16 3.64 7.70
N ALA A 120 -10.12 4.48 7.75
CA ALA A 120 -9.07 4.42 8.75
C ALA A 120 -8.74 5.82 9.32
N PRO A 121 -8.29 5.91 10.58
CA PRO A 121 -8.01 7.18 11.25
C PRO A 121 -6.66 7.76 10.80
N VAL A 122 -6.58 8.19 9.55
CA VAL A 122 -5.34 8.66 8.90
C VAL A 122 -4.98 10.08 9.34
N LYS A 123 -3.78 10.24 9.89
CA LYS A 123 -3.13 11.55 10.14
C LYS A 123 -2.32 12.02 8.94
N LYS A 124 -1.52 11.13 8.34
CA LYS A 124 -0.67 11.41 7.18
C LYS A 124 -0.72 10.22 6.23
N ILE A 125 -0.69 10.49 4.93
CA ILE A 125 -0.59 9.46 3.90
C ILE A 125 0.31 9.96 2.78
N ASP A 126 1.22 9.11 2.31
CA ASP A 126 2.17 9.43 1.24
C ASP A 126 2.15 8.31 0.20
N VAL A 127 2.22 8.69 -1.09
CA VAL A 127 2.39 7.76 -2.21
C VAL A 127 3.80 7.94 -2.76
N LEU A 128 4.60 6.88 -2.66
CA LEU A 128 6.03 6.89 -2.86
C LEU A 128 6.42 5.90 -3.97
N GLN A 129 7.48 6.21 -4.70
CA GLN A 129 8.22 5.23 -5.48
C GLN A 129 9.23 4.49 -4.60
N PRO A 130 9.71 3.30 -5.01
CA PRO A 130 10.66 2.52 -4.20
C PRO A 130 11.94 3.25 -3.82
N ASP A 131 12.42 4.16 -4.65
CA ASP A 131 13.62 4.95 -4.41
C ASP A 131 13.44 6.10 -3.41
N GLN A 132 12.19 6.37 -3.01
CA GLN A 132 11.80 7.44 -2.08
C GLN A 132 11.53 6.93 -0.65
N VAL A 133 11.55 5.62 -0.42
CA VAL A 133 11.52 5.05 0.94
C VAL A 133 12.84 5.35 1.63
N TYR A 134 12.82 5.45 2.97
CA TYR A 134 14.00 5.64 3.80
C TYR A 134 15.19 4.81 3.30
N LYS A 135 16.21 5.50 2.79
CA LYS A 135 17.53 4.94 2.49
C LYS A 135 18.44 5.32 3.64
N PRO A 136 18.99 4.36 4.40
CA PRO A 136 20.00 4.70 5.39
C PRO A 136 21.16 5.38 4.67
N THR A 137 21.55 6.56 5.16
CA THR A 137 22.84 7.14 4.79
C THR A 137 23.92 6.19 5.29
N LEU A 138 24.69 5.63 4.36
CA LEU A 138 25.94 4.97 4.69
C LEU A 138 26.89 6.08 5.13
N ASN A 139 27.12 6.19 6.45
CA ASN A 139 28.23 6.96 7.00
C ASN A 139 29.52 6.14 6.91
#